data_AF-A0A8J3EX89-F1
#
_entry.id   AF-A0A8J3EX89-F1
#
_cell.length_a   1.000
_cell.length_b   1.000
_cell.length_c   1.000
_cell.angle_alpha   90.00
_cell.angle_beta   90.00
_cell.angle_gamma   90.00
#
_symmetry.space_group_name_H-M   'P 1'
#
loop_
_entity.id
_entity.type
_entity.pdbx_description
1 polymer ?
#
loop_
_entity_poly.entity_id
_entity_poly.type
_entity_poly.pdbx_seq_one_letter_code
_entity_poly.pdbx_strand_id
1 'polypeptide(L)'
;MKKVINMINPSSKVAGVLLVELKKTEKALGAIFPDEYKELFIETNGAKFGDWTLFPIQNNEQTALTIDIVKQNREFRPNNLPNDMMCIGENINGDKLCYRIRKRFMQELIYTWNDKTGLGKYASLTLSEFIDRHAPKINTNKPNKLGTFMVESGKLIVTDPYYKVDEEAELQIVLLNVKNGKWTASISYTPDEVVKNLFVFYGEKKPSGKWHVCDKQIGVDSAQTGIFNFNTFARDEAIELDEIVASDAQGGVVSDGAVSMSGYGDGLYEVKVKYNISKEIIGVMIDFCEEE
;
A
#
# COMPACT_ATOMS: atom_id res chain seq x y z
N MET A 1 -5.17 11.56 1.53
CA MET A 1 -4.43 11.18 2.76
C MET A 1 -4.61 9.74 3.28
N LYS A 2 -5.78 9.08 3.17
CA LYS A 2 -6.03 7.75 3.79
C LYS A 2 -4.94 6.69 3.56
N LYS A 3 -4.48 6.51 2.31
CA LYS A 3 -3.41 5.55 1.96
C LYS A 3 -2.12 5.77 2.79
N VAL A 4 -1.76 7.03 3.02
CA VAL A 4 -0.51 7.40 3.69
C VAL A 4 -0.61 7.31 5.21
N ILE A 5 -1.82 7.47 5.78
CA ILE A 5 -2.04 7.29 7.22
C ILE A 5 -1.74 5.86 7.66
N ASN A 6 -1.99 4.87 6.81
CA ASN A 6 -1.63 3.47 7.07
C ASN A 6 -0.11 3.26 7.09
N MET A 7 0.66 4.09 6.38
CA MET A 7 2.12 4.03 6.29
C MET A 7 2.84 4.67 7.49
N ILE A 8 2.10 5.40 8.35
CA ILE A 8 2.65 6.01 9.55
C ILE A 8 2.93 4.93 10.58
N ASN A 9 4.08 5.04 11.25
CA ASN A 9 4.50 4.09 12.27
C ASN A 9 3.38 3.92 13.32
N PRO A 10 2.87 2.69 13.54
CA PRO A 10 1.76 2.44 14.45
C PRO A 10 2.01 2.95 15.87
N SER A 11 3.26 2.91 16.34
CA SER A 11 3.63 3.41 17.68
C SER A 11 3.62 4.95 17.79
N SER A 12 3.54 5.66 16.66
CA SER A 12 3.43 7.13 16.59
C SER A 12 2.03 7.63 16.24
N LYS A 13 1.07 6.72 16.00
CA LYS A 13 -0.33 7.09 15.79
C LYS A 13 -0.92 7.54 17.12
N VAL A 14 -0.82 8.83 17.40
CA VAL A 14 -1.52 9.50 18.49
C VAL A 14 -2.75 10.19 17.93
N ALA A 15 -3.72 10.52 18.81
CA ALA A 15 -4.89 11.28 18.41
C ALA A 15 -4.48 12.57 17.68
N GLY A 16 -5.14 12.85 16.56
CA GLY A 16 -4.96 14.09 15.81
C GLY A 16 -5.45 15.32 16.58
N VAL A 17 -5.33 16.47 15.94
CA VAL A 17 -5.66 17.78 16.52
C VAL A 17 -6.99 18.31 16.01
N LEU A 18 -7.64 19.12 16.84
CA LEU A 18 -8.88 19.79 16.48
C LEU A 18 -8.61 20.94 15.51
N LEU A 19 -9.62 21.27 14.68
CA LEU A 19 -9.55 22.42 13.76
C LEU A 19 -9.22 23.75 14.46
N VAL A 20 -9.61 23.90 15.73
CA VAL A 20 -9.30 25.10 16.52
C VAL A 20 -7.81 25.18 16.87
N GLU A 21 -7.14 24.05 17.06
CA GLU A 21 -5.71 23.96 17.38
C GLU A 21 -4.87 24.26 16.13
N LEU A 22 -5.29 23.75 14.97
CA LEU A 22 -4.73 24.11 13.67
C LEU A 22 -4.79 25.63 13.45
N LYS A 23 -5.97 26.25 13.59
CA LYS A 23 -6.15 27.70 13.41
C LYS A 23 -5.32 28.54 14.39
N LYS A 24 -5.22 28.11 15.66
CA LYS A 24 -4.36 28.76 16.66
C LYS A 24 -2.89 28.71 16.25
N THR A 25 -2.46 27.57 15.71
CA THR A 25 -1.08 27.34 15.27
C THR A 25 -0.75 28.15 14.02
N GLU A 26 -1.65 28.18 13.02
CA GLU A 26 -1.53 29.04 11.84
C GLU A 26 -1.39 30.52 12.23
N LYS A 27 -2.21 30.97 13.18
CA LYS A 27 -2.13 32.34 13.73
C LYS A 27 -0.79 32.59 14.40
N ALA A 28 -0.26 31.62 15.16
CA ALA A 28 1.04 31.73 15.82
C ALA A 28 2.19 31.77 14.80
N LEU A 29 2.16 30.93 13.77
CA LEU A 29 3.19 30.90 12.72
C LEU A 29 3.06 32.07 11.74
N GLY A 30 1.90 32.72 11.68
CA GLY A 30 1.59 33.75 10.68
C GLY A 30 1.37 33.18 9.28
N ALA A 31 1.22 31.85 9.16
CA ALA A 31 1.14 31.11 7.91
C ALA A 31 -0.04 30.12 7.92
N ILE A 32 -0.57 29.83 6.75
CA ILE A 32 -1.71 28.93 6.50
C ILE A 32 -1.16 27.60 6.00
N PHE A 33 -1.62 26.50 6.61
CA PHE A 33 -1.19 25.15 6.24
C PHE A 33 -1.83 24.69 4.92
N PRO A 34 -1.13 23.86 4.13
CA PRO A 34 -1.74 23.18 2.99
C PRO A 34 -2.86 22.24 3.45
N ASP A 35 -3.82 21.96 2.58
CA ASP A 35 -4.97 21.11 2.91
C ASP A 35 -4.52 19.70 3.30
N GLU A 36 -3.58 19.14 2.56
CA GLU A 36 -2.99 17.83 2.83
C GLU A 36 -2.36 17.72 4.24
N TYR A 37 -1.67 18.77 4.68
CA TYR A 37 -1.08 18.80 6.02
C TYR A 37 -2.17 18.85 7.11
N LYS A 38 -3.25 19.62 6.88
CA LYS A 38 -4.38 19.68 7.82
C LYS A 38 -5.11 18.34 7.92
N GLU A 39 -5.38 17.70 6.77
CA GLU A 39 -5.98 16.36 6.73
C GLU A 39 -5.15 15.36 7.53
N LEU A 40 -3.83 15.37 7.35
CA LEU A 40 -2.93 14.51 8.11
C LEU A 40 -3.03 14.78 9.61
N PHE A 41 -2.99 16.07 10.01
CA PHE A 41 -2.95 16.46 11.42
C PHE A 41 -4.26 16.25 12.17
N ILE A 42 -5.40 16.23 11.46
CA ILE A 42 -6.70 15.84 12.03
C ILE A 42 -6.71 14.35 12.41
N GLU A 43 -5.98 13.52 11.67
CA GLU A 43 -5.95 12.07 11.85
C GLU A 43 -4.83 11.62 12.81
N THR A 44 -3.72 12.36 12.87
CA THR A 44 -2.57 12.04 13.74
C THR A 44 -1.73 13.27 14.04
N ASN A 45 -1.06 13.31 15.19
CA ASN A 45 -0.24 14.47 15.59
C ASN A 45 1.24 14.10 15.75
N GLY A 46 2.12 14.65 14.91
CA GLY A 46 3.56 14.34 14.98
C GLY A 46 3.91 12.97 14.39
N ALA A 47 3.30 12.64 13.25
CA ALA A 47 3.50 11.37 12.55
C ALA A 47 4.99 11.04 12.35
N LYS A 48 5.35 9.78 12.61
CA LYS A 48 6.66 9.21 12.29
C LYS A 48 6.55 8.26 11.09
N PHE A 49 7.43 8.41 10.11
CA PHE A 49 7.51 7.55 8.93
C PHE A 49 8.97 7.41 8.49
N GLY A 50 9.44 6.16 8.39
CA GLY A 50 10.86 5.87 8.20
C GLY A 50 11.70 6.57 9.27
N ASP A 51 12.66 7.36 8.80
CA ASP A 51 13.56 8.15 9.64
C ASP A 51 13.01 9.54 10.00
N TRP A 52 11.86 9.94 9.47
CA TRP A 52 11.28 11.27 9.63
C TRP A 52 10.23 11.31 10.74
N THR A 53 10.20 12.42 11.47
CA THR A 53 9.17 12.76 12.47
C THR A 53 8.67 14.17 12.19
N LEU A 54 7.35 14.34 12.03
CA LEU A 54 6.75 15.67 11.91
C LEU A 54 6.71 16.35 13.28
N PHE A 55 6.93 17.67 13.29
CA PHE A 55 6.78 18.44 14.52
C PHE A 55 5.30 18.48 14.91
N PRO A 56 4.97 18.11 16.15
CA PRO A 56 3.59 18.06 16.58
C PRO A 56 3.02 19.48 16.75
N ILE A 57 1.69 19.55 16.80
CA ILE A 57 0.92 20.72 17.19
C ILE A 57 0.53 20.58 18.66
N GLN A 58 0.68 21.64 19.44
CA GLN A 58 0.25 21.60 20.84
C GLN A 58 -1.28 21.47 20.95
N ASN A 59 -1.70 20.50 21.76
CA ASN A 59 -3.08 20.32 22.19
C ASN A 59 -3.15 20.31 23.74
N ASN A 60 -4.36 20.39 24.28
CA ASN A 60 -4.57 20.52 25.73
C ASN A 60 -4.28 19.22 26.51
N GLU A 61 -4.18 18.07 25.83
CA GLU A 61 -4.06 16.75 26.46
C GLU A 61 -2.62 16.26 26.56
N GLN A 62 -1.70 16.80 25.75
CA GLN A 62 -0.30 16.40 25.74
C GLN A 62 0.51 17.30 26.68
N THR A 63 1.12 16.69 27.70
CA THR A 63 2.22 17.31 28.46
C THR A 63 3.19 17.96 27.47
N ALA A 64 3.44 19.26 27.64
CA ALA A 64 4.19 20.12 26.72
C ALA A 64 5.24 19.33 25.92
N LEU A 65 4.92 19.02 24.66
CA LEU A 65 5.86 18.35 23.77
C LEU A 65 7.18 19.14 23.79
N THR A 66 8.29 18.41 23.90
CA THR A 66 9.61 19.02 24.13
C THR A 66 9.91 20.06 23.06
N ILE A 67 9.54 19.78 21.80
CA ILE A 67 9.62 20.72 20.67
C ILE A 67 8.40 20.51 19.74
N ASP A 68 7.52 21.50 19.68
CA ASP A 68 6.40 21.58 18.72
C ASP A 68 6.76 22.45 17.50
N ILE A 69 5.89 22.47 16.48
CA ILE A 69 6.14 23.24 15.25
C ILE A 69 6.36 24.74 15.50
N VAL A 70 5.70 25.32 16.51
CA VAL A 70 5.83 26.74 16.83
C VAL A 70 7.19 27.01 17.49
N LYS A 71 7.55 26.24 18.52
CA LYS A 71 8.85 26.32 19.18
C LYS A 71 9.98 26.06 18.20
N GLN A 72 9.85 25.07 17.33
CA GLN A 72 10.85 24.77 16.32
C GLN A 72 11.14 25.96 15.41
N ASN A 73 10.10 26.71 15.01
CA ASN A 73 10.26 27.82 14.06
C ASN A 73 10.56 29.16 14.71
N ARG A 74 10.41 29.28 16.04
CA ARG A 74 10.67 30.52 16.80
C ARG A 74 11.94 30.47 17.64
N GLU A 75 12.17 29.35 18.31
CA GLU A 75 13.24 29.19 19.31
C GLU A 75 14.38 28.33 18.76
N PHE A 76 14.06 27.26 18.04
CA PHE A 76 15.05 26.29 17.52
C PHE A 76 15.25 26.39 16.01
N ARG A 77 14.96 27.56 15.44
CA ARG A 77 15.06 27.77 13.99
C ARG A 77 16.54 27.71 13.59
N PRO A 78 16.90 26.93 12.55
CA PRO A 78 18.28 26.91 12.08
C PRO A 78 18.71 28.28 11.53
N ASN A 79 19.90 28.74 11.91
CA ASN A 79 20.40 30.08 11.60
C ASN A 79 20.48 30.40 10.09
N ASN A 80 20.77 29.39 9.26
CA ASN A 80 20.95 29.54 7.81
C ASN A 80 19.73 29.06 7.00
N LEU A 81 18.58 28.86 7.65
CA LEU A 81 17.35 28.52 6.95
C LEU A 81 16.70 29.79 6.36
N PRO A 82 16.45 29.86 5.04
CA PRO A 82 15.84 31.03 4.42
C PRO A 82 14.55 31.48 5.10
N ASN A 83 14.34 32.79 5.25
CA ASN A 83 13.21 33.36 6.01
C ASN A 83 11.83 32.96 5.45
N ASP A 84 11.77 32.59 4.18
CA ASP A 84 10.55 32.09 3.53
C ASP A 84 10.35 30.58 3.73
N MET A 85 11.10 29.90 4.60
CA MET A 85 10.94 28.48 4.89
C MET A 85 10.41 28.23 6.29
N MET A 86 9.56 27.21 6.43
CA MET A 86 8.99 26.73 7.68
C MET A 86 9.37 25.27 7.89
N CYS A 87 10.04 24.95 9.00
CA CYS A 87 10.30 23.56 9.37
C CYS A 87 8.99 22.88 9.82
N ILE A 88 8.71 21.70 9.27
CA ILE A 88 7.52 20.90 9.58
C ILE A 88 7.87 19.50 10.13
N GLY A 89 9.13 19.08 10.01
CA GLY A 89 9.62 17.85 10.60
C GLY A 89 11.14 17.75 10.56
N GLU A 90 11.66 16.67 11.10
CA GLU A 90 13.08 16.35 11.09
C GLU A 90 13.34 14.86 10.94
N ASN A 91 14.51 14.51 10.40
CA ASN A 91 14.97 13.13 10.39
C ASN A 91 15.91 12.83 11.56
N ILE A 92 16.27 11.55 11.72
CA ILE A 92 17.22 11.07 12.74
C ILE A 92 18.62 11.72 12.66
N ASN A 93 18.99 12.27 11.50
CA ASN A 93 20.28 12.95 11.28
C ASN A 93 20.21 14.45 11.58
N GLY A 94 19.02 14.97 11.91
CA GLY A 94 18.76 16.38 12.20
C GLY A 94 18.38 17.21 10.97
N ASP A 95 18.33 16.62 9.76
CA ASP A 95 17.88 17.31 8.56
C ASP A 95 16.42 17.76 8.74
N LYS A 96 16.09 18.94 8.22
CA LYS A 96 14.77 19.54 8.36
C LYS A 96 13.94 19.33 7.10
N LEU A 97 12.69 18.97 7.32
CA LEU A 97 11.64 18.97 6.31
C LEU A 97 10.93 20.31 6.35
N CYS A 98 10.76 20.96 5.21
CA CYS A 98 10.30 22.34 5.15
C CYS A 98 9.23 22.59 4.09
N TYR A 99 8.32 23.51 4.40
CA TYR A 99 7.50 24.20 3.40
C TYR A 99 8.04 25.59 3.11
N ARG A 100 7.78 26.07 1.89
CA ARG A 100 7.99 27.48 1.52
C ARG A 100 6.75 28.30 1.82
N ILE A 101 6.91 29.49 2.38
CA ILE A 101 5.83 30.46 2.65
C ILE A 101 5.83 31.55 1.58
N ARG A 102 4.68 31.76 0.94
CA ARG A 102 4.42 32.89 0.03
C ARG A 102 3.10 33.56 0.38
N LYS A 103 3.14 34.87 0.65
CA LYS A 103 1.95 35.65 1.04
C LYS A 103 1.13 34.97 2.16
N ARG A 104 1.84 34.39 3.13
CA ARG A 104 1.31 33.59 4.26
C ARG A 104 0.84 32.17 3.92
N PHE A 105 0.80 31.75 2.67
CA PHE A 105 0.47 30.35 2.33
C PHE A 105 1.73 29.50 2.36
N MET A 106 1.70 28.39 3.10
CA MET A 106 2.66 27.32 2.91
C MET A 106 2.34 26.61 1.58
N GLN A 107 3.33 26.54 0.69
CA GLN A 107 3.21 25.88 -0.61
C GLN A 107 3.39 24.38 -0.43
N GLU A 108 2.74 23.58 -1.28
CA GLU A 108 2.72 22.11 -1.18
C GLU A 108 4.08 21.44 -1.44
N LEU A 109 4.97 22.09 -2.18
CA LEU A 109 6.30 21.57 -2.46
C LEU A 109 7.09 21.35 -1.17
N ILE A 110 7.59 20.13 -0.99
CA ILE A 110 8.38 19.73 0.16
C ILE A 110 9.86 19.98 -0.12
N TYR A 111 10.54 20.63 0.81
CA TYR A 111 11.98 20.87 0.77
C TYR A 111 12.69 20.14 1.90
N THR A 112 13.94 19.77 1.65
CA THR A 112 14.86 19.33 2.71
C THR A 112 15.97 20.36 2.90
N TRP A 113 16.39 20.53 4.14
CA TRP A 113 17.46 21.42 4.52
C TRP A 113 18.39 20.74 5.52
N ASN A 114 19.70 20.95 5.38
CA ASN A 114 20.69 20.54 6.37
C ASN A 114 21.82 21.58 6.47
N ASP A 115 22.58 21.54 7.58
CA ASP A 115 23.65 22.51 7.86
C ASP A 115 24.82 22.47 6.86
N LYS A 116 25.04 21.33 6.19
CA LYS A 116 26.20 21.12 5.32
C LYS A 116 25.98 21.63 3.90
N THR A 117 24.81 21.37 3.34
CA THR A 117 24.46 21.68 1.94
C THR A 117 23.42 22.79 1.82
N GLY A 118 22.83 23.22 2.93
CA GLY A 118 21.74 24.19 2.93
C GLY A 118 20.46 23.62 2.30
N LEU A 119 19.68 24.50 1.69
CA LEU A 119 18.41 24.14 1.05
C LEU A 119 18.65 23.48 -0.32
N GLY A 120 18.18 22.24 -0.48
CA GLY A 120 18.21 21.55 -1.76
C GLY A 120 17.11 21.99 -2.75
N LYS A 121 17.05 21.33 -3.91
CA LYS A 121 15.81 21.33 -4.72
C LYS A 121 14.69 20.69 -3.90
N TYR A 122 13.43 20.99 -4.25
CA TYR A 122 12.29 20.31 -3.63
C TYR A 122 12.45 18.78 -3.76
N ALA A 123 12.14 18.07 -2.68
CA ALA A 123 12.25 16.63 -2.56
C ALA A 123 11.01 15.89 -3.10
N SER A 124 9.84 16.52 -3.07
CA SER A 124 8.59 15.99 -3.63
C SER A 124 7.62 17.13 -3.93
N LEU A 125 6.56 16.81 -4.67
CA LEU A 125 5.51 17.79 -5.01
C LEU A 125 4.50 17.96 -3.88
N THR A 126 4.27 16.88 -3.13
CA THR A 126 3.31 16.81 -2.01
C THR A 126 3.92 16.12 -0.80
N LEU A 127 3.26 16.24 0.36
CA LEU A 127 3.64 15.55 1.59
C LEU A 127 3.37 14.04 1.49
N SER A 128 2.27 13.63 0.84
CA SER A 128 1.94 12.22 0.62
C SER A 128 3.02 11.51 -0.17
N GLU A 129 3.48 12.12 -1.28
CA GLU A 129 4.60 11.56 -2.06
C GLU A 129 5.88 11.43 -1.23
N PHE A 130 6.14 12.41 -0.36
CA PHE A 130 7.31 12.36 0.52
C PHE A 130 7.21 11.20 1.51
N ILE A 131 6.05 11.05 2.16
CA ILE A 131 5.83 9.98 3.14
C ILE A 131 5.89 8.63 2.45
N ASP A 132 5.22 8.44 1.31
CA ASP A 132 5.21 7.18 0.57
C ASP A 132 6.63 6.72 0.20
N ARG A 133 7.50 7.66 -0.19
CA ARG A 133 8.91 7.34 -0.52
C ARG A 133 9.75 6.92 0.67
N HIS A 134 9.48 7.44 1.87
CA HIS A 134 10.32 7.25 3.04
C HIS A 134 9.72 6.30 4.09
N ALA A 135 8.43 6.02 4.01
CA ALA A 135 7.79 5.07 4.91
C ALA A 135 8.37 3.66 4.67
N PRO A 136 8.50 2.84 5.73
CA PRO A 136 8.94 1.47 5.58
C PRO A 136 7.93 0.72 4.70
N LYS A 137 8.41 0.15 3.59
CA LYS A 137 7.59 -0.69 2.73
C LYS A 137 7.42 -2.06 3.39
N ILE A 138 6.24 -2.31 3.96
CA ILE A 138 5.87 -3.49 4.76
C ILE A 138 5.81 -4.75 3.89
N ASN A 139 5.52 -4.59 2.60
CA ASN A 139 5.23 -5.69 1.67
C ASN A 139 6.44 -6.16 0.85
N THR A 140 7.67 -5.80 1.24
CA THR A 140 8.86 -6.07 0.42
C THR A 140 9.58 -7.39 0.75
N ASN A 141 10.15 -8.01 -0.30
CA ASN A 141 11.10 -9.14 -0.31
C ASN A 141 10.62 -10.56 0.04
N LYS A 142 9.44 -10.76 0.65
CA LYS A 142 8.89 -12.11 0.86
C LYS A 142 7.41 -12.19 0.51
N PRO A 143 6.95 -13.30 -0.09
CA PRO A 143 5.53 -13.55 -0.25
C PRO A 143 4.77 -13.50 1.07
N ASN A 144 3.69 -12.73 1.11
CA ASN A 144 2.75 -12.70 2.23
C ASN A 144 1.74 -13.84 2.08
N LYS A 145 1.55 -14.63 3.14
CA LYS A 145 0.53 -15.68 3.17
C LYS A 145 -0.83 -15.04 3.44
N LEU A 146 -1.78 -15.23 2.51
CA LEU A 146 -3.14 -14.70 2.60
C LEU A 146 -4.07 -15.61 3.39
N GLY A 147 -3.85 -16.93 3.30
CA GLY A 147 -4.71 -17.91 3.98
C GLY A 147 -4.72 -19.25 3.28
N THR A 148 -5.77 -20.03 3.52
CA THR A 148 -5.96 -21.35 2.90
C THR A 148 -7.42 -21.60 2.55
N PHE A 149 -7.68 -22.26 1.42
CA PHE A 149 -9.01 -22.67 0.97
C PHE A 149 -9.01 -24.14 0.53
N MET A 150 -10.19 -24.71 0.31
CA MET A 150 -10.36 -26.12 -0.07
C MET A 150 -10.70 -26.25 -1.56
N VAL A 151 -10.01 -27.17 -2.22
CA VAL A 151 -10.30 -27.60 -3.60
C VAL A 151 -10.84 -29.01 -3.57
N GLU A 152 -12.08 -29.18 -4.00
CA GLU A 152 -12.79 -30.48 -3.96
C GLU A 152 -13.22 -30.96 -5.35
N SER A 153 -13.32 -30.04 -6.31
CA SER A 153 -13.84 -30.31 -7.66
C SER A 153 -12.84 -30.98 -8.61
N GLY A 154 -11.56 -31.04 -8.25
CA GLY A 154 -10.48 -31.38 -9.17
C GLY A 154 -10.25 -30.33 -10.26
N LYS A 155 -10.85 -29.14 -10.12
CA LYS A 155 -10.81 -28.04 -11.08
C LYS A 155 -10.61 -26.69 -10.38
N LEU A 156 -9.90 -25.78 -11.05
CA LEU A 156 -9.82 -24.37 -10.67
C LEU A 156 -10.26 -23.51 -11.84
N ILE A 157 -10.84 -22.35 -11.56
CA ILE A 157 -11.04 -21.28 -12.53
C ILE A 157 -10.17 -20.09 -12.15
N VAL A 158 -9.52 -19.50 -13.15
CA VAL A 158 -8.77 -18.26 -13.04
C VAL A 158 -9.49 -17.20 -13.86
N THR A 159 -9.94 -16.13 -13.22
CA THR A 159 -10.85 -15.15 -13.83
C THR A 159 -10.89 -13.84 -13.05
N ASP A 160 -11.34 -12.77 -13.70
CA ASP A 160 -11.97 -11.64 -13.02
C ASP A 160 -13.18 -12.15 -12.20
N PRO A 161 -13.31 -11.79 -10.92
CA PRO A 161 -14.36 -12.32 -10.06
C PRO A 161 -15.77 -11.84 -10.43
N TYR A 162 -15.90 -10.77 -11.21
CA TYR A 162 -17.19 -10.25 -11.67
C TYR A 162 -17.69 -10.92 -12.95
N TYR A 163 -16.87 -11.74 -13.60
CA TYR A 163 -17.31 -12.53 -14.74
C TYR A 163 -18.15 -13.73 -14.31
N LYS A 164 -19.20 -14.00 -15.08
CA LYS A 164 -19.92 -15.28 -14.99
C LYS A 164 -19.04 -16.39 -15.55
N VAL A 165 -19.25 -17.61 -15.08
CA VAL A 165 -18.57 -18.78 -15.63
C VAL A 165 -19.01 -18.98 -17.07
N ASP A 166 -18.06 -18.88 -17.99
CA ASP A 166 -18.23 -19.18 -19.40
C ASP A 166 -17.01 -19.96 -19.88
N GLU A 167 -17.18 -21.28 -20.04
CA GLU A 167 -16.11 -22.18 -20.47
C GLU A 167 -15.64 -21.89 -21.91
N GLU A 168 -16.44 -21.19 -22.72
CA GLU A 168 -16.11 -20.79 -24.08
C GLU A 168 -15.46 -19.40 -24.16
N ALA A 169 -15.58 -18.58 -23.11
CA ALA A 169 -15.03 -17.23 -23.10
C ALA A 169 -13.50 -17.21 -23.14
N GLU A 170 -12.93 -16.41 -24.04
CA GLU A 170 -11.47 -16.27 -24.23
C GLU A 170 -10.76 -15.59 -23.05
N LEU A 171 -11.49 -15.10 -22.04
CA LEU A 171 -10.95 -14.31 -20.93
C LEU A 171 -10.79 -15.10 -19.62
N GLN A 172 -11.23 -16.36 -19.57
CA GLN A 172 -11.16 -17.21 -18.37
C GLN A 172 -10.32 -18.47 -18.65
N ILE A 173 -9.64 -18.99 -17.63
CA ILE A 173 -8.91 -20.25 -17.73
C ILE A 173 -9.51 -21.25 -16.75
N VAL A 174 -10.03 -22.36 -17.28
CA VAL A 174 -10.44 -23.52 -16.48
C VAL A 174 -9.29 -24.52 -16.47
N LEU A 175 -8.74 -24.75 -15.28
CA LEU A 175 -7.67 -25.70 -15.04
C LEU A 175 -8.26 -27.04 -14.61
N LEU A 176 -7.88 -28.10 -15.33
CA LEU A 176 -8.30 -29.48 -15.07
C LEU A 176 -7.19 -30.28 -14.39
N ASN A 177 -7.55 -31.44 -13.84
CA ASN A 177 -6.61 -32.33 -13.14
C ASN A 177 -5.89 -31.63 -11.97
N VAL A 178 -6.63 -30.80 -11.22
CA VAL A 178 -6.13 -30.11 -10.04
C VAL A 178 -6.17 -31.04 -8.85
N LYS A 179 -5.11 -31.02 -8.03
CA LYS A 179 -5.05 -31.84 -6.83
C LYS A 179 -6.09 -31.38 -5.78
N ASN A 180 -6.96 -32.29 -5.37
CA ASN A 180 -7.92 -32.05 -4.30
C ASN A 180 -7.25 -31.92 -2.93
N GLY A 181 -7.80 -31.05 -2.09
CA GLY A 181 -7.43 -30.86 -0.68
C GLY A 181 -7.22 -29.40 -0.32
N LYS A 182 -6.38 -29.15 0.69
CA LYS A 182 -6.13 -27.82 1.24
C LYS A 182 -5.05 -27.08 0.43
N TRP A 183 -5.37 -25.88 -0.03
CA TRP A 183 -4.47 -25.00 -0.77
C TRP A 183 -4.11 -23.77 0.05
N THR A 184 -2.88 -23.29 -0.09
CA THR A 184 -2.40 -22.05 0.50
C THR A 184 -2.33 -20.96 -0.54
N ALA A 185 -2.86 -19.78 -0.23
CA ALA A 185 -2.76 -18.58 -1.04
C ALA A 185 -1.69 -17.64 -0.49
N SER A 186 -0.96 -17.02 -1.40
CA SER A 186 0.08 -16.06 -1.10
C SER A 186 0.17 -15.01 -2.20
N ILE A 187 0.65 -13.84 -1.82
CA ILE A 187 0.80 -12.70 -2.72
C ILE A 187 2.24 -12.18 -2.60
N SER A 188 2.80 -11.66 -3.68
CA SER A 188 4.07 -10.93 -3.62
C SER A 188 3.98 -9.61 -4.36
N TYR A 189 4.92 -8.72 -4.06
CA TYR A 189 4.87 -7.32 -4.47
C TYR A 189 6.16 -6.89 -5.15
N THR A 190 6.07 -5.85 -5.97
CA THR A 190 7.22 -5.08 -6.44
C THR A 190 7.84 -4.28 -5.27
N PRO A 191 9.04 -3.69 -5.46
CA PRO A 191 9.61 -2.77 -4.47
C PRO A 191 8.69 -1.59 -4.10
N ASP A 192 7.79 -1.20 -5.01
CA ASP A 192 6.82 -0.12 -4.84
C ASP A 192 5.49 -0.59 -4.21
N GLU A 193 5.46 -1.80 -3.65
CA GLU A 193 4.29 -2.43 -3.02
C GLU A 193 3.09 -2.64 -3.95
N VAL A 194 3.33 -2.66 -5.26
CA VAL A 194 2.33 -3.06 -6.26
C VAL A 194 2.28 -4.58 -6.31
N VAL A 195 1.08 -5.17 -6.38
CA VAL A 195 0.93 -6.62 -6.50
C VAL A 195 1.68 -7.12 -7.74
N LYS A 196 2.67 -7.98 -7.53
CA LYS A 196 3.45 -8.62 -8.58
C LYS A 196 2.81 -9.94 -9.02
N ASN A 197 2.39 -10.77 -8.06
CA ASN A 197 1.69 -12.02 -8.36
C ASN A 197 0.77 -12.45 -7.22
N LEU A 198 -0.35 -13.06 -7.61
CA LEU A 198 -1.17 -13.91 -6.76
C LEU A 198 -0.81 -15.36 -7.08
N PHE A 199 -0.44 -16.15 -6.06
CA PHE A 199 -0.14 -17.55 -6.26
C PHE A 199 -0.77 -18.44 -5.19
N VAL A 200 -1.32 -19.56 -5.64
CA VAL A 200 -1.90 -20.60 -4.79
C VAL A 200 -1.18 -21.93 -5.01
N PHE A 201 -1.05 -22.75 -3.98
CA PHE A 201 -0.41 -24.04 -4.08
C PHE A 201 -0.97 -25.07 -3.10
N TYR A 202 -0.89 -26.34 -3.46
CA TYR A 202 -1.36 -27.44 -2.63
C TYR A 202 -0.49 -27.61 -1.37
N GLY A 203 -1.13 -27.73 -0.20
CA GLY A 203 -0.48 -27.91 1.09
C GLY A 203 0.08 -26.62 1.69
N GLU A 204 0.99 -26.74 2.66
CA GLU A 204 1.55 -25.60 3.41
C GLU A 204 2.87 -25.08 2.87
N LYS A 205 3.60 -25.89 2.11
CA LYS A 205 4.92 -25.55 1.57
C LYS A 205 4.84 -25.28 0.08
N LYS A 206 5.40 -24.15 -0.35
CA LYS A 206 5.48 -23.79 -1.77
C LYS A 206 6.22 -24.88 -2.55
N PRO A 207 5.64 -25.40 -3.65
CA PRO A 207 6.26 -26.43 -4.45
C PRO A 207 7.52 -25.91 -5.16
N SER A 208 8.60 -26.71 -5.15
CA SER A 208 9.87 -26.44 -5.84
C SER A 208 9.84 -26.91 -7.31
N GLY A 209 10.73 -26.40 -8.15
CA GLY A 209 10.82 -26.76 -9.57
C GLY A 209 10.27 -25.70 -10.54
N LYS A 210 10.15 -26.06 -11.82
CA LYS A 210 9.78 -25.15 -12.92
C LYS A 210 8.27 -24.85 -12.94
N TRP A 211 7.92 -23.64 -13.36
CA TRP A 211 6.56 -23.20 -13.66
C TRP A 211 6.35 -23.23 -15.18
N HIS A 212 5.12 -23.51 -15.60
CA HIS A 212 4.75 -23.62 -17.00
C HIS A 212 3.70 -22.57 -17.33
N VAL A 213 3.97 -21.76 -18.35
CA VAL A 213 3.03 -20.76 -18.86
C VAL A 213 1.84 -21.48 -19.50
N CYS A 214 0.63 -21.02 -19.21
CA CYS A 214 -0.59 -21.44 -19.90
C CYS A 214 -0.66 -20.78 -21.28
N ASP A 215 -1.15 -21.50 -22.28
CA ASP A 215 -1.27 -20.96 -23.65
C ASP A 215 -2.29 -19.81 -23.78
N LYS A 216 -3.15 -19.66 -22.77
CA LYS A 216 -4.21 -18.65 -22.70
C LYS A 216 -3.89 -17.65 -21.58
N GLN A 217 -4.23 -16.39 -21.82
CA GLN A 217 -4.22 -15.32 -20.81
C GLN A 217 -5.62 -15.13 -20.23
N ILE A 218 -5.71 -14.52 -19.06
CA ILE A 218 -6.99 -14.10 -18.47
C ILE A 218 -7.24 -12.62 -18.75
N GLY A 219 -8.50 -12.25 -18.96
CA GLY A 219 -8.93 -10.86 -19.01
C GLY A 219 -9.37 -10.36 -17.64
N VAL A 220 -9.06 -9.11 -17.33
CA VAL A 220 -9.42 -8.41 -16.10
C VAL A 220 -9.95 -7.03 -16.47
N ASP A 221 -11.17 -6.74 -16.02
CA ASP A 221 -11.90 -5.48 -16.29
C ASP A 221 -12.34 -4.76 -15.00
N SER A 222 -12.07 -5.35 -13.84
CA SER A 222 -12.39 -4.79 -12.51
C SER A 222 -11.15 -4.37 -11.72
N ALA A 223 -9.96 -4.43 -12.31
CA ALA A 223 -8.66 -4.45 -11.64
C ALA A 223 -8.51 -5.55 -10.56
N GLN A 224 -9.40 -6.54 -10.52
CA GLN A 224 -9.36 -7.66 -9.59
C GLN A 224 -9.31 -8.98 -10.34
N THR A 225 -8.59 -9.95 -9.80
CA THR A 225 -8.59 -11.31 -10.34
C THR A 225 -8.35 -12.33 -9.25
N GLY A 226 -8.78 -13.56 -9.48
CA GLY A 226 -8.65 -14.62 -8.52
C GLY A 226 -8.55 -16.01 -9.10
N ILE A 227 -8.28 -16.94 -8.20
CA ILE A 227 -8.15 -18.37 -8.46
C ILE A 227 -9.13 -19.07 -7.52
N PHE A 228 -10.16 -19.69 -8.10
CA PHE A 228 -11.30 -20.22 -7.36
C PHE A 228 -11.55 -21.69 -7.68
N ASN A 229 -12.13 -22.41 -6.73
CA ASN A 229 -12.67 -23.74 -6.93
C ASN A 229 -13.87 -23.66 -7.88
N PHE A 230 -13.75 -24.33 -9.02
CA PHE A 230 -14.68 -24.21 -10.15
C PHE A 230 -16.14 -24.46 -9.77
N ASN A 231 -16.41 -25.44 -8.91
CA ASN A 231 -17.78 -25.84 -8.59
C ASN A 231 -18.49 -24.88 -7.64
N THR A 232 -17.76 -24.03 -6.92
CA THR A 232 -18.31 -23.14 -5.89
C THR A 232 -18.26 -21.67 -6.30
N PHE A 233 -17.36 -21.33 -7.23
CA PHE A 233 -17.27 -20.00 -7.80
C PHE A 233 -18.61 -19.50 -8.35
N ALA A 234 -18.93 -18.23 -8.07
CA ALA A 234 -20.15 -17.53 -8.47
C ALA A 234 -21.48 -18.14 -7.96
N ARG A 235 -21.45 -19.00 -6.92
CA ARG A 235 -22.67 -19.56 -6.31
C ARG A 235 -23.20 -18.77 -5.11
N ASP A 236 -22.34 -18.03 -4.40
CA ASP A 236 -22.74 -17.21 -3.25
C ASP A 236 -22.77 -15.72 -3.63
N GLU A 237 -23.97 -15.15 -3.71
CA GLU A 237 -24.24 -13.72 -3.81
C GLU A 237 -23.99 -13.04 -2.46
N ALA A 238 -22.74 -12.64 -2.20
CA ALA A 238 -22.31 -11.52 -1.33
C ALA A 238 -20.85 -11.76 -0.91
N ILE A 239 -19.92 -11.68 -1.86
CA ILE A 239 -18.51 -11.65 -1.48
C ILE A 239 -18.11 -10.18 -1.40
N GLU A 240 -17.72 -9.72 -0.20
CA GLU A 240 -17.06 -8.42 0.05
C GLU A 240 -15.64 -8.41 -0.55
N LEU A 241 -15.51 -8.78 -1.83
CA LEU A 241 -14.23 -8.84 -2.56
C LEU A 241 -13.53 -7.50 -2.50
N ASP A 242 -14.29 -6.43 -2.72
CA ASP A 242 -13.81 -5.05 -2.68
C ASP A 242 -13.15 -4.71 -1.33
N GLU A 243 -13.72 -5.16 -0.21
CA GLU A 243 -13.13 -4.93 1.11
C GLU A 243 -11.85 -5.75 1.32
N ILE A 244 -11.85 -7.00 0.85
CA ILE A 244 -10.69 -7.90 0.93
C ILE A 244 -9.51 -7.32 0.15
N VAL A 245 -9.74 -6.86 -1.08
CA VAL A 245 -8.69 -6.32 -1.94
C VAL A 245 -8.34 -4.87 -1.58
N ALA A 246 -9.21 -4.13 -0.90
CA ALA A 246 -8.91 -2.79 -0.37
C ALA A 246 -8.04 -2.82 0.90
N SER A 247 -7.82 -4.00 1.49
CA SER A 247 -6.89 -4.15 2.62
C SER A 247 -5.44 -3.80 2.23
N ASP A 248 -4.59 -3.54 3.22
CA ASP A 248 -3.16 -3.28 2.99
C ASP A 248 -2.44 -4.49 2.34
N ALA A 249 -3.04 -5.68 2.40
CA ALA A 249 -2.55 -6.89 1.73
C ALA A 249 -2.98 -7.00 0.26
N GLN A 250 -3.82 -6.09 -0.23
CA GLN A 250 -4.27 -6.01 -1.63
C GLN A 250 -4.85 -7.32 -2.20
N GLY A 251 -5.33 -8.19 -1.32
CA GLY A 251 -5.81 -9.52 -1.64
C GLY A 251 -6.08 -10.35 -0.40
N GLY A 252 -6.77 -11.48 -0.59
CA GLY A 252 -7.16 -12.35 0.49
C GLY A 252 -7.75 -13.68 0.01
N VAL A 253 -8.26 -14.43 0.97
CA VAL A 253 -8.89 -15.73 0.74
C VAL A 253 -10.38 -15.62 1.02
N VAL A 254 -11.17 -16.23 0.14
CA VAL A 254 -12.61 -16.43 0.28
C VAL A 254 -12.89 -17.93 0.45
N SER A 255 -14.13 -18.30 0.75
CA SER A 255 -14.51 -19.70 1.05
C SER A 255 -14.06 -20.68 -0.04
N ASP A 256 -14.08 -20.24 -1.30
CA ASP A 256 -13.82 -21.04 -2.48
C ASP A 256 -12.54 -20.68 -3.22
N GLY A 257 -11.71 -19.75 -2.73
CA GLY A 257 -10.56 -19.30 -3.52
C GLY A 257 -9.75 -18.19 -2.92
N ALA A 258 -8.96 -17.53 -3.76
CA ALA A 258 -8.19 -16.35 -3.42
C ALA A 258 -8.33 -15.28 -4.49
N VAL A 259 -8.30 -14.02 -4.08
CA VAL A 259 -8.47 -12.84 -4.93
C VAL A 259 -7.38 -11.81 -4.61
N SER A 260 -6.97 -11.03 -5.60
CA SER A 260 -6.13 -9.84 -5.40
C SER A 260 -6.48 -8.74 -6.38
N MET A 261 -6.02 -7.52 -6.07
CA MET A 261 -5.83 -6.49 -7.09
C MET A 261 -4.80 -6.97 -8.13
N SER A 262 -4.96 -6.56 -9.38
CA SER A 262 -4.00 -6.84 -10.45
C SER A 262 -2.75 -5.96 -10.39
N GLY A 263 -2.67 -4.98 -9.49
CA GLY A 263 -1.52 -4.07 -9.33
C GLY A 263 -1.34 -3.06 -10.49
N TYR A 264 -1.67 -3.45 -11.72
CA TYR A 264 -1.52 -2.69 -12.96
C TYR A 264 -2.88 -2.30 -13.59
N GLY A 265 -3.99 -2.80 -13.04
CA GLY A 265 -5.34 -2.46 -13.49
C GLY A 265 -5.93 -3.47 -14.47
N ASP A 266 -6.72 -2.98 -15.41
CA ASP A 266 -7.37 -3.83 -16.41
C ASP A 266 -6.38 -4.29 -17.48
N GLY A 267 -6.60 -5.47 -18.06
CA GLY A 267 -5.71 -6.01 -19.08
C GLY A 267 -5.74 -7.53 -19.21
N LEU A 268 -4.77 -8.04 -19.97
CA LEU A 268 -4.54 -9.47 -20.17
C LEU A 268 -3.33 -9.92 -19.35
N TYR A 269 -3.51 -10.96 -18.54
CA TYR A 269 -2.47 -11.44 -17.63
C TYR A 269 -2.10 -12.90 -17.87
N GLU A 270 -0.82 -13.18 -17.68
CA GLU A 270 -0.24 -14.50 -17.89
C GLU A 270 -0.52 -15.40 -16.66
N VAL A 271 -0.93 -16.64 -16.92
CA VAL A 271 -1.14 -17.63 -15.87
C VAL A 271 -0.09 -18.73 -15.99
N LYS A 272 0.53 -19.08 -14.87
CA LYS A 272 1.55 -20.11 -14.77
C LYS A 272 1.06 -21.22 -13.85
N VAL A 273 1.26 -22.47 -14.28
CA VAL A 273 0.87 -23.68 -13.53
C VAL A 273 2.06 -24.54 -13.19
N LYS A 274 1.87 -25.37 -12.17
CA LYS A 274 2.88 -26.31 -11.70
C LYS A 274 2.31 -27.69 -11.50
N TYR A 275 3.04 -28.68 -11.99
CA TYR A 275 2.64 -30.08 -11.96
C TYR A 275 3.46 -30.88 -10.95
N ASN A 276 2.83 -31.89 -10.35
CA ASN A 276 3.55 -32.94 -9.64
C ASN A 276 3.97 -34.08 -10.59
N ILE A 277 4.61 -35.11 -10.05
CA ILE A 277 5.06 -36.30 -10.80
C ILE A 277 3.90 -37.08 -11.46
N SER A 278 2.69 -36.96 -10.92
CA SER A 278 1.46 -37.58 -11.44
C SER A 278 0.74 -36.68 -12.46
N LYS A 279 1.36 -35.57 -12.87
CA LYS A 279 0.79 -34.54 -13.75
C LYS A 279 -0.47 -33.86 -13.21
N GLU A 280 -0.72 -33.92 -11.90
CA GLU A 280 -1.76 -33.10 -11.25
C GLU A 280 -1.23 -31.67 -11.07
N ILE A 281 -2.09 -30.68 -11.25
CA ILE A 281 -1.78 -29.28 -10.93
C ILE A 281 -1.74 -29.13 -9.41
N ILE A 282 -0.60 -28.64 -8.90
CA ILE A 282 -0.32 -28.39 -7.48
C ILE A 282 0.07 -26.94 -7.19
N GLY A 283 0.07 -26.09 -8.21
CA GLY A 283 0.35 -24.66 -8.08
C GLY A 283 -0.20 -23.88 -9.26
N VAL A 284 -0.72 -22.69 -8.99
CA VAL A 284 -1.24 -21.74 -9.98
C VAL A 284 -0.75 -20.34 -9.57
N MET A 285 -0.31 -19.55 -10.53
CA MET A 285 0.19 -18.19 -10.33
C MET A 285 -0.36 -17.29 -11.44
N ILE A 286 -0.90 -16.14 -11.06
CA ILE A 286 -1.17 -15.03 -11.98
C ILE A 286 0.01 -14.08 -11.85
N ASP A 287 0.67 -13.78 -12.97
CA ASP A 287 1.80 -12.86 -13.03
C ASP A 287 1.33 -11.53 -13.64
N PHE A 288 1.38 -10.46 -12.85
CA PHE A 288 0.94 -9.14 -13.27
C PHE A 288 2.07 -8.29 -13.85
N CYS A 289 3.31 -8.68 -13.57
CA CYS A 289 4.49 -8.00 -14.05
C CYS A 289 5.03 -8.78 -15.24
N GLU A 290 4.98 -8.19 -16.44
CA GLU A 290 5.84 -8.66 -17.53
C GLU A 290 7.30 -8.45 -17.07
N GLU A 291 8.13 -9.50 -17.15
CA GLU A 291 9.57 -9.32 -16.97
C GLU A 291 10.08 -8.59 -18.22
N GLU A 292 10.47 -7.31 -18.09
CA GLU A 292 11.31 -6.61 -19.07
C GLU A 292 12.70 -7.26 -19.18
#